data_AF-A0A9D2LHX5-F1
#
_entry.id   AF-A0A9D2LHX5-F1
#
_cell.length_a   1.000
_cell.length_b   1.000
_cell.length_c   1.000
_cell.angle_alpha   90.00
_cell.angle_beta   90.00
_cell.angle_gamma   90.00
#
_symmetry.space_group_name_H-M   'P 1'
#
loop_
_entity.id
_entity.type
_entity.pdbx_description
1 polymer ?
#
loop_
_entity_poly.entity_id
_entity_poly.type
_entity_poly.pdbx_seq_one_letter_code
_entity_poly.pdbx_strand_id
1 'polypeptide(L)'
;MDAFSASLMADKREIIFAPTVYKFQTFADMAKEFDLNERDVVLTNEFIYTPFMKDLGLKCHYVFQEKFGAGEPSEEMIQVMYDAIPYDSYDRVIAVGGG
;
A
#
# COMPACT_ATOMS: atom_id res chain seq x y z
N MET A 1 -3.87 -21.92 -33.51
CA MET A 1 -3.13 -20.92 -32.71
C MET A 1 -2.32 -20.10 -33.69
N ASP A 2 -2.54 -18.79 -33.76
CA ASP A 2 -1.90 -17.93 -34.77
C ASP A 2 -0.43 -17.62 -34.41
N ALA A 3 0.33 -17.12 -35.39
CA ALA A 3 1.76 -16.84 -35.23
C ALA A 3 2.05 -15.81 -34.12
N PHE A 4 1.09 -14.95 -33.81
CA PHE A 4 1.15 -13.99 -32.71
C PHE A 4 1.09 -14.69 -31.34
N SER A 5 0.15 -15.62 -31.18
CA SER A 5 0.01 -16.43 -29.97
C SER A 5 1.25 -17.33 -29.71
N ALA A 6 1.92 -17.80 -30.77
CA ALA A 6 3.16 -18.57 -30.66
C ALA A 6 4.38 -17.71 -30.24
N SER A 7 4.44 -16.46 -30.73
CA SER A 7 5.46 -15.47 -30.35
C SER A 7 5.37 -15.08 -28.87
N LEU A 8 4.15 -14.87 -28.36
CA LEU A 8 3.90 -14.49 -26.95
C LEU A 8 4.33 -15.60 -25.96
N MET A 9 4.21 -16.87 -26.36
CA MET A 9 4.64 -18.02 -25.55
C MET A 9 6.16 -18.23 -25.57
N ALA A 10 6.87 -17.70 -26.59
CA ALA A 10 8.32 -17.82 -26.73
C ALA A 10 9.09 -16.76 -25.92
N ASP A 11 8.53 -15.57 -25.71
CA ASP A 11 9.08 -14.48 -24.88
C ASP A 11 8.40 -14.45 -23.50
N LYS A 12 8.52 -15.56 -22.75
CA LYS A 12 7.92 -15.66 -21.42
C LYS A 12 8.82 -14.97 -20.39
N ARG A 13 8.59 -13.67 -20.16
CA ARG A 13 9.23 -12.93 -19.07
C ARG A 13 8.42 -13.15 -17.80
N GLU A 14 8.92 -14.03 -16.93
CA GLU A 14 8.29 -14.31 -15.65
C GLU A 14 8.78 -13.32 -14.59
N ILE A 15 7.85 -12.68 -13.88
CA ILE A 15 8.16 -11.96 -12.64
C ILE A 15 7.92 -12.94 -11.49
N ILE A 16 8.99 -13.31 -10.77
CA ILE A 16 8.89 -14.17 -9.59
C ILE A 16 8.82 -13.28 -8.35
N PHE A 17 7.72 -13.35 -7.62
CA PHE A 17 7.56 -12.74 -6.30
C PHE A 17 7.68 -13.82 -5.22
N ALA A 18 8.54 -13.62 -4.23
CA ALA A 18 8.70 -14.49 -3.07
C ALA A 18 8.27 -13.75 -1.78
N PRO A 19 6.95 -13.55 -1.56
CA PRO A 19 6.48 -12.78 -0.42
C PRO A 19 6.65 -13.56 0.88
N THR A 20 6.85 -12.83 1.98
CA THR A 20 6.67 -13.38 3.33
C THR A 20 5.29 -13.02 3.82
N VAL A 21 4.52 -14.01 4.26
CA VAL A 21 3.14 -13.83 4.72
C VAL A 21 3.09 -13.92 6.24
N TYR A 22 2.57 -12.87 6.87
CA TYR A 22 2.32 -12.82 8.31
C TYR A 22 0.82 -12.78 8.57
N LYS A 23 0.39 -13.31 9.72
CA LYS A 23 -1.01 -13.26 10.15
C LYS A 23 -1.09 -12.68 11.55
N PHE A 24 -1.93 -11.67 11.70
CA PHE A 24 -2.22 -11.01 12.98
C PHE A 24 -3.72 -11.01 13.24
N GLN A 25 -4.10 -10.97 14.51
CA GLN A 25 -5.49 -10.88 14.90
C GLN A 25 -6.02 -9.45 14.80
N THR A 26 -5.17 -8.46 15.10
CA THR A 26 -5.50 -7.03 15.07
C THR A 26 -4.41 -6.23 14.34
N PHE A 27 -4.77 -5.03 13.88
CA PHE A 27 -3.79 -4.08 13.34
C PHE A 27 -2.77 -3.65 14.40
N ALA A 28 -3.17 -3.55 15.67
CA ALA A 28 -2.27 -3.17 16.77
C ALA A 28 -1.14 -4.19 16.95
N ASP A 29 -1.43 -5.50 16.84
CA ASP A 29 -0.42 -6.56 16.92
C ASP A 29 0.60 -6.44 15.79
N MET A 30 0.12 -6.18 14.56
CA MET A 30 0.98 -5.95 13.39
C MET A 30 1.84 -4.70 13.57
N ALA A 31 1.22 -3.59 13.98
CA ALA A 31 1.90 -2.32 14.18
C ALA A 31 3.04 -2.44 15.21
N LYS A 32 2.82 -3.24 16.26
CA LYS A 32 3.82 -3.52 17.28
C LYS A 32 4.93 -4.44 16.78
N GLU A 33 4.59 -5.52 16.08
CA GLU A 33 5.57 -6.49 15.55
C GLU A 33 6.56 -5.82 14.58
N PHE A 34 6.07 -4.89 13.75
CA PHE A 34 6.89 -4.19 12.78
C PHE A 34 7.41 -2.83 13.25
N ASP A 35 7.18 -2.46 14.52
CA ASP A 35 7.58 -1.20 15.14
C ASP A 35 7.22 0.04 14.31
N LEU A 36 5.92 0.17 14.01
CA LEU A 36 5.40 1.27 13.21
C LEU A 36 5.68 2.63 13.87
N ASN A 37 6.31 3.54 13.12
CA ASN A 37 6.80 4.81 13.65
C ASN A 37 6.65 5.97 12.66
N GLU A 38 7.21 7.15 12.99
CA GLU A 38 7.14 8.37 12.18
C GLU A 38 7.75 8.24 10.77
N ARG A 39 8.61 7.24 10.53
CA ARG A 39 9.18 6.95 9.21
C ARG A 39 8.29 6.06 8.34
N ASP A 40 7.08 5.74 8.78
CA ASP A 40 6.17 4.88 8.04
C ASP A 40 5.03 5.69 7.42
N VAL A 41 4.75 5.42 6.15
CA VAL A 41 3.55 5.91 5.46
C VAL A 41 2.51 4.80 5.44
N VAL A 42 1.33 5.07 6.01
CA VAL A 42 0.17 4.19 5.96
C VAL A 42 -0.82 4.73 4.94
N LEU A 43 -0.94 4.03 3.81
CA LEU A 43 -1.94 4.30 2.79
C LEU A 43 -3.20 3.49 3.09
N THR A 44 -4.31 4.15 3.38
CA THR A 44 -5.56 3.48 3.81
C THR A 44 -6.80 4.29 3.41
N ASN A 45 -7.96 3.78 3.77
CA ASN A 45 -9.24 4.48 3.73
C ASN A 45 -9.63 5.01 5.12
N GLU A 46 -10.37 6.12 5.15
CA GLU A 46 -10.80 6.77 6.40
C GLU A 46 -11.75 5.88 7.22
N PHE A 47 -12.57 5.06 6.54
CA PHE A 47 -13.49 4.12 7.16
C PHE A 47 -12.78 2.94 7.86
N ILE A 48 -11.55 2.58 7.44
CA ILE A 48 -10.71 1.58 8.12
C ILE A 48 -9.91 2.25 9.23
N TYR A 49 -9.35 3.42 8.96
CA TYR A 49 -8.50 4.15 9.90
C TYR A 49 -9.24 4.46 11.21
N THR A 50 -10.46 5.00 11.11
CA THR A 50 -11.22 5.46 12.28
C THR A 50 -11.46 4.36 13.33
N PRO A 51 -11.98 3.17 12.99
CA PRO A 51 -12.24 2.12 13.97
C PRO A 51 -11.01 1.30 14.39
N PHE A 52 -9.96 1.19 13.57
CA PHE A 52 -8.88 0.22 13.82
C PHE A 52 -7.50 0.83 14.12
N MET A 53 -7.27 2.10 13.75
CA MET A 53 -5.92 2.71 13.80
C MET A 53 -5.89 3.99 14.65
N LYS A 54 -6.95 4.80 14.58
CA LYS A 54 -6.99 6.14 15.19
C LYS A 54 -6.65 6.14 16.68
N ASP A 55 -7.19 5.19 17.43
CA ASP A 55 -7.02 5.11 18.88
C ASP A 55 -5.66 4.55 19.31
N LEU A 56 -4.84 4.05 18.37
CA LEU A 56 -3.48 3.57 18.65
C LEU A 56 -2.47 4.71 18.77
N GLY A 57 -2.78 5.90 18.27
CA GLY A 57 -1.92 7.08 18.41
C GLY A 57 -0.52 6.93 17.79
N LEU A 58 -0.36 6.05 16.79
CA LEU A 58 0.92 5.86 16.09
C LEU A 58 1.31 7.14 15.35
N LYS A 59 2.61 7.42 15.32
CA LYS A 59 3.17 8.63 14.70
C LYS A 59 3.34 8.54 13.18
N CYS A 60 2.86 7.46 12.56
CA CYS A 60 2.94 7.25 11.13
C CYS A 60 2.31 8.40 10.34
N HIS A 61 2.77 8.58 9.11
CA HIS A 61 2.13 9.46 8.13
C HIS A 61 0.93 8.73 7.50
N TYR A 62 -0.27 9.26 7.69
CA TYR A 62 -1.49 8.66 7.14
C TYR A 62 -1.92 9.35 5.86
N VAL A 63 -2.19 8.54 4.83
CA VAL A 63 -2.62 8.97 3.50
C VAL A 63 -3.94 8.30 3.21
N PHE A 64 -4.98 9.10 2.96
CA PHE A 64 -6.34 8.62 2.74
C PHE A 64 -6.69 8.62 1.26
N GLN A 65 -7.00 7.44 0.72
CA GLN A 65 -7.29 7.25 -0.71
C GLN A 65 -8.45 8.13 -1.20
N GLU A 66 -9.42 8.41 -0.34
CA GLU A 66 -10.60 9.25 -0.65
C GLU A 66 -10.22 10.67 -1.08
N LYS A 67 -9.04 11.16 -0.70
CA LYS A 67 -8.54 12.47 -1.10
C LYS A 67 -8.08 12.53 -2.56
N PHE A 68 -7.89 11.38 -3.21
CA PHE A 68 -7.29 11.27 -4.53
C PHE A 68 -8.27 10.79 -5.60
N GLY A 69 -9.36 10.11 -5.24
CA GLY A 69 -10.44 9.76 -6.17
C GLY A 69 -11.24 8.53 -5.74
N ALA A 70 -12.27 8.20 -6.51
CA ALA A 70 -13.01 6.94 -6.38
C ALA A 70 -12.59 5.98 -7.50
N GLY A 71 -11.95 4.87 -7.16
CA GLY A 71 -11.55 3.83 -8.11
C GLY A 71 -10.07 3.44 -8.02
N GLU A 72 -9.59 2.74 -9.04
CA GLU A 72 -8.18 2.38 -9.17
C GLU A 72 -7.33 3.65 -9.36
N PRO A 73 -6.18 3.80 -8.67
CA PRO A 73 -5.40 5.01 -8.72
C PRO A 73 -4.86 5.25 -10.14
N SER A 74 -5.20 6.40 -10.73
CA SER A 74 -4.59 6.84 -11.98
C SER A 74 -3.18 7.38 -11.75
N GLU A 75 -2.40 7.52 -12.81
CA GLU A 75 -1.03 8.05 -12.74
C GLU A 75 -1.00 9.45 -12.10
N GLU A 76 -2.00 10.28 -12.38
CA GLU A 76 -2.16 11.60 -11.77
C GLU A 76 -2.43 11.50 -10.26
N MET A 77 -3.25 10.54 -9.82
CA MET A 77 -3.51 10.33 -8.39
C MET A 77 -2.22 9.93 -7.67
N ILE A 78 -1.43 9.04 -8.27
CA ILE A 78 -0.15 8.59 -7.74
C ILE A 78 0.81 9.77 -7.61
N GLN A 79 0.89 10.65 -8.61
CA GLN A 79 1.75 11.82 -8.56
C GLN A 79 1.35 12.78 -7.43
N VAL A 80 0.05 13.04 -7.26
CA VAL A 80 -0.44 13.91 -6.17
C VAL A 80 -0.16 13.29 -4.80
N MET A 81 -0.22 11.95 -4.68
CA MET A 81 0.19 11.26 -3.45
C MET A 81 1.68 11.42 -3.17
N TYR A 82 2.54 11.28 -4.19
CA TYR A 82 3.98 11.52 -4.04
C TYR A 82 4.30 12.97 -3.68
N ASP A 83 3.64 13.94 -4.29
CA ASP A 83 3.89 15.36 -3.99
C ASP A 83 3.43 15.75 -2.57
N ALA A 84 2.41 15.05 -2.04
CA ALA A 84 1.89 15.27 -0.69
C ALA A 84 2.79 14.71 0.42
N ILE A 85 3.70 13.78 0.09
CA ILE A 85 4.56 13.08 1.04
C ILE A 85 6.02 13.30 0.64
N PRO A 86 6.80 14.08 1.39
CA PRO A 86 8.21 14.27 1.05
C PRO A 86 8.92 12.92 0.96
N TYR A 87 9.61 12.66 -0.15
CA TYR A 87 10.23 11.36 -0.42
C TYR A 87 11.19 10.92 0.69
N ASP A 88 11.92 11.87 1.27
CA ASP A 88 12.86 11.61 2.36
C ASP A 88 12.19 11.48 3.74
N SER A 89 10.87 11.63 3.86
CA SER A 89 10.16 11.60 5.15
C SER A 89 9.81 10.20 5.63
N TYR A 90 9.96 9.16 4.80
CA TYR A 90 9.60 7.78 5.15
C TYR A 90 10.58 6.75 4.60
N ASP A 91 10.61 5.57 5.22
CA ASP A 91 11.46 4.44 4.83
C ASP A 91 10.66 3.33 4.13
N ARG A 92 9.35 3.24 4.38
CA ARG A 92 8.46 2.25 3.74
C ARG A 92 7.01 2.71 3.67
N VAL A 93 6.28 2.12 2.73
CA VAL A 93 4.84 2.31 2.53
C VAL A 93 4.11 1.04 2.96
N ILE A 94 3.05 1.22 3.75
CA ILE A 94 2.16 0.19 4.26
C ILE A 94 0.77 0.46 3.69
N ALA A 95 0.39 -0.30 2.66
CA ALA A 95 -0.95 -0.22 2.10
C ALA A 95 -1.90 -1.11 2.91
N VAL A 96 -2.93 -0.50 3.51
CA VAL A 96 -3.97 -1.20 4.26
C VAL A 96 -5.30 -0.94 3.57
N GLY A 97 -5.91 -2.03 3.10
CA GLY A 97 -7.21 -2.00 2.45
C GLY A 97 -7.98 -3.27 2.76
N GLY A 98 -9.23 -3.31 2.31
CA GLY A 98 -10.09 -4.48 2.43
C GLY A 98 -11.40 -4.22 1.71
N GLY A 99 -11.76 -5.15 0.82
CA GLY A 99 -12.95 -5.14 -0.04
C GLY A 99 -13.15 -6.51 -0.64
#